data_AF-A0A4Y1QVN1-F1
#
_entry.id   AF-A0A4Y1QVN1-F1
#
_cell.length_a   1.000
_cell.length_b   1.000
_cell.length_c   1.000
_cell.angle_alpha   90.00
_cell.angle_beta   90.00
_cell.angle_gamma   90.00
#
_symmetry.space_group_name_H-M   'P 1'
#
loop_
_entity.id
_entity.type
_entity.pdbx_description
1 polymer ?
#
loop_
_entity_poly.entity_id
_entity_poly.type
_entity_poly.pdbx_seq_one_letter_code
_entity_poly.pdbx_strand_id
1 'polypeptide(L)'
;MYVGTPICTVDIAEKGLKVSVKAFTVKPSQYLKGKARPPIVMENSEIPENANEHCPGPQSDSAGKSDACEGCPNQQICATAPKGPDPDVVAIAERMATVKHKILVLSGKGGVGKSTFSAQLAFALAAMDFQVGLLDIDICGPSIPKMLGLEGQEIHQSNLGWSPVYVESNLGVMSIGFMLPEPDEAVIWRGPRKNALIKQFLKDVYWGELDFLVVDAPPGTSDEHISIVQYLDAGSIDGAIIVTTPQQVSLIDVRKEVSFCKKVGVQVLGIVENMSGLCQPVMDFKFLRMTETGEQIDVTEWAREHLKERTPEFLNIIACTEVFDSSGGGAERMCREMGCLFWGRYHWTPSFARQLKKKCGVSAPALKKIIDKMMENPGLSRMLLNGTITDNALVTGLKALFKPRL
;
A
#
# COMPACT_ATOMS: atom_id res chain seq x y z
N MET A 1 -15.79 27.30 -6.36
CA MET A 1 -15.43 28.57 -5.70
C MET A 1 -13.95 28.78 -5.97
N TYR A 2 -13.58 29.87 -6.67
CA TYR A 2 -12.18 30.15 -7.05
C TYR A 2 -11.30 30.22 -5.80
N VAL A 3 -10.24 29.40 -5.73
CA VAL A 3 -9.22 29.47 -4.69
C VAL A 3 -8.05 30.24 -5.29
N GLY A 4 -7.87 31.49 -4.87
CA GLY A 4 -6.71 32.29 -5.26
C GLY A 4 -5.43 31.72 -4.62
N THR A 5 -4.35 31.68 -5.39
CA THR A 5 -3.02 31.29 -4.94
C THR A 5 -2.47 32.33 -3.95
N PRO A 6 -1.98 31.95 -2.76
CA PRO A 6 -1.30 32.89 -1.88
C PRO A 6 0.03 33.33 -2.49
N ILE A 7 0.28 34.64 -2.51
CA ILE A 7 1.57 35.23 -2.91
C ILE A 7 2.40 35.43 -1.63
N CYS A 8 3.53 34.74 -1.51
CA CYS A 8 4.55 35.03 -0.51
C CYS A 8 5.62 35.92 -1.14
N THR A 9 5.85 37.09 -0.56
CA THR A 9 6.98 37.96 -0.87
C THR A 9 7.99 37.89 0.26
N VAL A 10 9.25 37.65 -0.08
CA VAL A 10 10.39 37.62 0.85
C VAL A 10 11.30 38.78 0.49
N ASP A 11 11.44 39.75 1.39
CA ASP A 11 12.40 40.85 1.26
C ASP A 11 13.57 40.61 2.22
N ILE A 12 14.79 40.67 1.70
CA ILE A 12 16.01 40.54 2.49
C ILE A 12 16.61 41.94 2.66
N ALA A 13 16.51 42.50 3.86
CA ALA A 13 17.22 43.72 4.23
C ALA A 13 18.41 43.40 5.14
N GLU A 14 19.46 44.23 5.09
CA GLU A 14 20.79 44.05 5.73
C GLU A 14 20.79 43.80 7.25
N LYS A 15 19.65 43.79 7.94
CA LYS A 15 19.57 43.58 9.40
C LYS A 15 18.56 42.51 9.87
N GLY A 16 18.18 41.57 9.02
CA GLY A 16 17.45 40.35 9.42
C GLY A 16 16.15 40.10 8.66
N LEU A 17 15.75 38.81 8.63
CA LEU A 17 14.63 38.29 7.86
C LEU A 17 13.28 38.73 8.46
N LYS A 18 12.43 39.41 7.67
CA LYS A 18 11.03 39.69 8.03
C LYS A 18 10.12 39.03 7.01
N VAL A 19 9.33 38.05 7.46
CA VAL A 19 8.30 37.37 6.65
C VAL A 19 6.94 37.84 7.11
N SER A 20 6.11 38.34 6.19
CA SER A 20 4.71 38.69 6.48
C SER A 20 3.78 37.93 5.53
N VAL A 21 2.86 37.14 6.10
CA VAL A 21 1.85 36.39 5.36
C VAL A 21 0.48 37.03 5.60
N LYS A 22 -0.20 37.48 4.55
CA LYS A 22 -1.62 37.87 4.62
C LYS A 22 -2.50 36.68 4.22
N ALA A 23 -3.16 36.07 5.20
CA ALA A 23 -4.14 35.01 4.96
C ALA A 23 -5.56 35.58 4.87
N PHE A 24 -6.36 35.11 3.91
CA PHE A 24 -7.80 35.35 3.86
C PHE A 24 -8.54 34.17 4.52
N THR A 25 -9.41 34.47 5.49
CA THR A 25 -10.18 33.47 6.23
C THR A 25 -11.49 33.16 5.50
N VAL A 26 -11.72 31.89 5.18
CA VAL A 26 -13.05 31.38 4.77
C VAL A 26 -13.68 30.69 5.99
N LYS A 27 -14.88 31.12 6.39
CA LYS A 27 -15.62 30.51 7.51
C LYS A 27 -16.19 29.14 7.11
N PRO A 28 -16.13 28.10 7.95
CA PRO A 28 -16.74 26.81 7.65
C PRO A 28 -18.27 26.90 7.74
N SER A 29 -18.98 26.44 6.70
CA SER A 29 -20.41 26.17 6.78
C SER A 29 -20.65 24.83 7.51
N GLN A 30 -21.64 24.85 8.40
CA GLN A 30 -22.08 23.72 9.20
C GLN A 30 -22.74 22.66 8.31
N TYR A 31 -22.24 21.41 8.31
CA TYR A 31 -23.02 20.26 7.83
C TYR A 31 -22.82 19.02 8.70
N LEU A 32 -23.96 18.65 9.33
CA LEU A 32 -24.50 17.34 9.68
C LEU A 32 -23.74 16.40 10.64
N LYS A 33 -24.24 16.38 11.88
CA LYS A 33 -24.14 15.27 12.83
C LYS A 33 -24.90 14.04 12.28
N GLY A 34 -24.18 13.00 11.88
CA GLY A 34 -24.73 11.66 11.65
C GLY A 34 -24.39 10.75 12.83
N LYS A 35 -25.41 10.16 13.48
CA LYS A 35 -25.25 9.17 14.56
C LYS A 35 -24.58 7.90 14.01
N ALA A 36 -23.64 7.35 14.78
CA ALA A 36 -22.99 6.07 14.49
C ALA A 36 -24.02 4.93 14.47
N ARG A 37 -24.01 4.10 13.41
CA ARG A 37 -24.73 2.82 13.39
C ARG A 37 -23.84 1.72 14.01
N PRO A 38 -24.43 0.72 14.69
CA PRO A 38 -23.70 -0.39 15.30
C PRO A 38 -23.01 -1.29 14.24
N PRO A 39 -22.05 -2.14 14.66
CA PRO A 39 -21.29 -3.01 13.76
C PRO A 39 -22.19 -4.00 13.03
N ILE A 40 -21.88 -4.24 11.76
CA ILE A 40 -22.59 -5.19 10.90
C ILE A 40 -22.24 -6.59 11.38
N VAL A 41 -23.18 -7.23 12.08
CA VAL A 41 -23.24 -8.68 12.19
C VAL A 41 -23.87 -9.15 10.90
N MET A 42 -23.17 -9.96 10.10
CA MET A 42 -23.75 -10.57 8.91
C MET A 42 -24.74 -11.67 9.34
N GLU A 43 -25.97 -11.27 9.63
CA GLU A 43 -27.10 -12.18 9.69
C GLU A 43 -27.59 -12.47 8.26
N ASN A 44 -27.92 -13.74 8.02
CA ASN A 44 -28.49 -14.22 6.78
C ASN A 44 -29.73 -13.40 6.39
N SER A 45 -29.72 -12.89 5.15
CA SER A 45 -30.90 -12.39 4.42
C SER A 45 -31.53 -11.10 4.97
N GLU A 46 -30.93 -9.94 4.70
CA GLU A 46 -31.69 -8.68 4.70
C GLU A 46 -32.66 -8.69 3.51
N ILE A 47 -33.90 -9.12 3.77
CA ILE A 47 -35.01 -8.97 2.83
C ILE A 47 -35.27 -7.47 2.68
N PRO A 48 -35.15 -6.89 1.46
CA PRO A 48 -35.42 -5.46 1.27
C PRO A 48 -36.84 -5.10 1.70
N GLU A 49 -37.06 -3.89 2.23
CA GLU A 49 -38.40 -3.42 2.66
C GLU A 49 -39.45 -3.47 1.53
N ASN A 50 -39.00 -3.46 0.26
CA ASN A 50 -39.84 -3.53 -0.93
C ASN A 50 -39.96 -4.96 -1.51
N ALA A 51 -39.53 -5.99 -0.78
CA ALA A 51 -39.69 -7.37 -1.22
C ALA A 51 -41.13 -7.85 -0.99
N ASN A 52 -41.60 -8.70 -1.90
CA ASN A 52 -42.91 -9.34 -1.79
C ASN A 52 -43.01 -10.11 -0.45
N GLU A 53 -44.18 -10.13 0.20
CA GLU A 53 -44.40 -10.74 1.54
C GLU A 53 -43.93 -12.19 1.66
N HIS A 54 -43.84 -12.91 0.54
CA HIS A 54 -43.39 -14.31 0.46
C HIS A 54 -42.14 -14.51 -0.40
N CYS A 55 -41.29 -13.49 -0.53
CA CYS A 55 -40.05 -13.61 -1.27
C CYS A 55 -39.18 -14.73 -0.67
N PRO A 56 -38.79 -15.77 -1.45
CA PRO A 56 -37.94 -16.85 -0.95
C PRO A 56 -36.50 -16.40 -0.66
N GLY A 57 -36.15 -15.16 -1.02
CA GLY A 57 -34.79 -14.62 -0.96
C GLY A 57 -33.94 -15.02 -2.17
N PRO A 58 -32.93 -14.22 -2.55
CA PRO A 58 -32.14 -14.43 -3.77
C PRO A 58 -31.25 -15.68 -3.72
N GLN A 59 -30.92 -16.19 -2.53
CA GLN A 59 -30.04 -17.35 -2.33
C GLN A 59 -30.81 -18.69 -2.22
N SER A 60 -32.15 -18.65 -2.18
CA SER A 60 -32.97 -19.87 -2.07
C SER A 60 -33.06 -20.61 -3.39
N ASP A 61 -33.14 -21.94 -3.35
CA ASP A 61 -33.37 -22.78 -4.55
C ASP A 61 -34.66 -22.43 -5.30
N SER A 62 -35.65 -21.86 -4.61
CA SER A 62 -36.91 -21.37 -5.20
C SER A 62 -36.85 -19.92 -5.71
N ALA A 63 -35.74 -19.21 -5.51
CA ALA A 63 -35.54 -17.85 -6.04
C ALA A 63 -35.75 -17.80 -7.56
N GLY A 64 -36.62 -16.89 -8.02
CA GLY A 64 -36.99 -16.73 -9.42
C GLY A 64 -37.91 -17.81 -10.00
N LYS A 65 -38.23 -18.85 -9.21
CA LYS A 65 -39.01 -20.04 -9.62
C LYS A 65 -40.33 -20.22 -8.88
N SER A 66 -40.49 -19.61 -7.70
CA SER A 66 -41.73 -19.68 -6.92
C SER A 66 -42.79 -18.71 -7.42
N ASP A 67 -44.06 -19.00 -7.15
CA ASP A 67 -45.21 -18.14 -7.44
C ASP A 67 -45.03 -16.72 -6.85
N ALA A 68 -44.39 -16.61 -5.68
CA ALA A 68 -44.09 -15.32 -5.05
C ALA A 68 -43.09 -14.45 -5.84
N CYS A 69 -42.42 -15.00 -6.86
CA CYS A 69 -41.52 -14.27 -7.75
C CYS A 69 -42.19 -13.80 -9.05
N GLU A 70 -43.44 -14.20 -9.32
CA GLU A 70 -44.15 -13.75 -10.52
C GLU A 70 -44.35 -12.23 -10.50
N GLY A 71 -44.02 -11.57 -11.62
CA GLY A 71 -44.08 -10.11 -11.72
C GLY A 71 -42.94 -9.36 -11.03
N CYS A 72 -41.99 -10.06 -10.38
CA CYS A 72 -40.81 -9.43 -9.81
C CYS A 72 -39.83 -8.99 -10.92
N PRO A 73 -39.37 -7.73 -10.96
CA PRO A 73 -38.40 -7.25 -11.95
C PRO A 73 -37.09 -8.06 -11.99
N ASN A 74 -36.74 -8.71 -10.89
CA ASN A 74 -35.50 -9.49 -10.74
C ASN A 74 -35.71 -11.01 -10.89
N GLN A 75 -36.90 -11.48 -11.29
CA GLN A 75 -37.24 -12.91 -11.33
C GLN A 75 -36.22 -13.73 -12.13
N GLN A 76 -35.90 -13.31 -13.36
CA GLN A 76 -34.95 -14.01 -14.23
C GLN A 76 -33.52 -14.01 -13.67
N ILE A 77 -33.12 -12.92 -13.02
CA ILE A 77 -31.81 -12.80 -12.38
C ILE A 77 -31.72 -13.80 -11.22
N CYS A 78 -32.71 -13.84 -10.34
CA CYS A 78 -32.76 -14.80 -9.23
C CYS A 78 -32.89 -16.27 -9.70
N ALA A 79 -33.53 -16.52 -10.84
CA ALA A 79 -33.68 -17.87 -11.40
C ALA A 79 -32.36 -18.42 -11.95
N THR A 80 -31.51 -17.55 -12.49
CA THR A 80 -30.26 -17.89 -13.19
C THR A 80 -29.00 -17.64 -12.37
N ALA A 81 -29.09 -16.84 -11.30
CA ALA A 81 -27.99 -16.59 -10.40
C ALA A 81 -27.50 -17.91 -9.76
N PRO A 82 -26.17 -18.15 -9.72
CA PRO A 82 -25.63 -19.30 -9.02
C PRO A 82 -26.00 -19.24 -7.54
N LYS A 83 -26.44 -20.38 -7.00
CA LYS A 83 -26.94 -20.52 -5.62
C LYS A 83 -25.93 -21.29 -4.79
N GLY A 84 -25.85 -20.93 -3.51
CA GLY A 84 -24.91 -21.53 -2.58
C GLY A 84 -23.53 -20.84 -2.57
N PRO A 85 -22.64 -21.28 -1.68
CA PRO A 85 -21.30 -20.71 -1.57
C PRO A 85 -20.52 -20.92 -2.87
N ASP A 86 -19.84 -19.88 -3.31
CA ASP A 86 -19.03 -19.89 -4.52
C ASP A 86 -17.95 -21.00 -4.41
N PRO A 87 -17.95 -22.01 -5.30
CA PRO A 87 -17.03 -23.16 -5.20
C PRO A 87 -15.56 -22.73 -5.28
N ASP A 88 -15.28 -21.59 -5.92
CA ASP A 88 -13.93 -21.07 -5.99
C ASP A 88 -13.41 -20.62 -4.61
N VAL A 89 -14.28 -20.26 -3.65
CA VAL A 89 -13.86 -19.88 -2.29
C VAL A 89 -13.20 -21.05 -1.57
N VAL A 90 -13.71 -22.27 -1.78
CA VAL A 90 -13.10 -23.49 -1.22
C VAL A 90 -11.74 -23.74 -1.85
N ALA A 91 -11.65 -23.66 -3.18
CA ALA A 91 -10.39 -23.83 -3.90
C ALA A 91 -9.34 -22.77 -3.51
N ILE A 92 -9.77 -21.53 -3.28
CA ILE A 92 -8.91 -20.46 -2.75
C ILE A 92 -8.43 -20.80 -1.34
N ALA A 93 -9.32 -21.25 -0.46
CA ALA A 93 -8.95 -21.63 0.90
C ALA A 93 -7.89 -22.74 0.91
N GLU A 94 -8.07 -23.77 0.09
CA GLU A 94 -7.07 -24.85 -0.10
C GLU A 94 -5.76 -24.32 -0.65
N ARG A 95 -5.80 -23.44 -1.67
CA ARG A 95 -4.59 -22.86 -2.25
C ARG A 95 -3.83 -21.99 -1.25
N MET A 96 -4.55 -21.22 -0.44
CA MET A 96 -4.00 -20.29 0.54
C MET A 96 -3.62 -20.97 1.86
N ALA A 97 -3.91 -22.27 2.02
CA ALA A 97 -3.52 -23.04 3.21
C ALA A 97 -2.00 -23.22 3.33
N THR A 98 -1.26 -23.22 2.22
CA THR A 98 0.21 -23.32 2.19
C THR A 98 0.93 -21.99 2.48
N VAL A 99 0.15 -20.93 2.72
CA VAL A 99 0.66 -19.59 3.03
C VAL A 99 0.43 -19.31 4.51
N LYS A 100 1.51 -19.24 5.29
CA LYS A 100 1.44 -19.07 6.75
C LYS A 100 0.88 -17.71 7.15
N HIS A 101 1.37 -16.64 6.53
CA HIS A 101 0.95 -15.27 6.83
C HIS A 101 0.54 -14.50 5.58
N LYS A 102 -0.64 -13.87 5.60
CA LYS A 102 -1.15 -12.98 4.56
C LYS A 102 -1.21 -11.55 5.07
N ILE A 103 -0.45 -10.65 4.44
CA ILE A 103 -0.36 -9.24 4.79
C ILE A 103 -0.89 -8.40 3.64
N LEU A 104 -1.96 -7.64 3.89
CA LEU A 104 -2.48 -6.66 2.93
C LEU A 104 -1.74 -5.34 3.07
N VAL A 105 -1.34 -4.74 1.95
CA VAL A 105 -0.82 -3.38 1.90
C VAL A 105 -1.87 -2.48 1.23
N LEU A 106 -2.41 -1.56 2.02
CA LEU A 106 -3.51 -0.67 1.64
C LEU A 106 -3.04 0.78 1.55
N SER A 107 -3.80 1.62 0.84
CA SER A 107 -3.59 3.06 0.83
C SER A 107 -4.88 3.79 0.51
N GLY A 108 -5.15 4.89 1.21
CA GLY A 108 -6.38 5.68 0.95
C GLY A 108 -6.40 6.41 -0.39
N LYS A 109 -5.24 6.57 -1.06
CA LYS A 109 -5.15 7.25 -2.36
C LYS A 109 -3.96 6.77 -3.19
N GLY A 110 -4.04 7.00 -4.50
CA GLY A 110 -2.94 6.73 -5.43
C GLY A 110 -1.72 7.64 -5.21
N GLY A 111 -0.54 7.16 -5.58
CA GLY A 111 0.69 7.95 -5.57
C GLY A 111 1.38 8.12 -4.20
N VAL A 112 0.90 7.45 -3.15
CA VAL A 112 1.56 7.47 -1.82
C VAL A 112 2.79 6.56 -1.73
N GLY A 113 3.12 5.83 -2.80
CA GLY A 113 4.22 4.86 -2.83
C GLY A 113 3.90 3.52 -2.15
N LYS A 114 2.63 3.12 -2.12
CA LYS A 114 2.14 1.82 -1.64
C LYS A 114 2.92 0.65 -2.25
N SER A 115 2.92 0.51 -3.58
CA SER A 115 3.60 -0.57 -4.29
C SER A 115 5.11 -0.58 -4.07
N THR A 116 5.71 0.60 -3.88
CA THR A 116 7.13 0.72 -3.48
C THR A 116 7.37 0.10 -2.11
N PHE A 117 6.50 0.41 -1.15
CA PHE A 117 6.57 -0.18 0.18
C PHE A 117 6.30 -1.69 0.14
N SER A 118 5.31 -2.17 -0.63
CA SER A 118 5.00 -3.59 -0.81
C SER A 118 6.21 -4.38 -1.33
N ALA A 119 6.87 -3.87 -2.39
CA ALA A 119 8.08 -4.48 -2.94
C ALA A 119 9.24 -4.51 -1.92
N GLN A 120 9.44 -3.42 -1.18
CA GLN A 120 10.49 -3.32 -0.17
C GLN A 120 10.25 -4.27 1.00
N LEU A 121 9.01 -4.38 1.47
CA LEU A 121 8.61 -5.32 2.51
C LEU A 121 8.88 -6.76 2.06
N ALA A 122 8.53 -7.11 0.83
CA ALA A 122 8.77 -8.44 0.29
C ALA A 122 10.27 -8.78 0.20
N PHE A 123 11.10 -7.86 -0.31
CA PHE A 123 12.56 -8.03 -0.31
C PHE A 123 13.16 -8.14 1.08
N ALA A 124 12.65 -7.37 2.02
CA ALA A 124 13.10 -7.39 3.41
C ALA A 124 12.86 -8.75 4.05
N LEU A 125 11.65 -9.29 3.91
CA LEU A 125 11.29 -10.61 4.41
C LEU A 125 12.13 -11.70 3.73
N ALA A 126 12.30 -11.62 2.41
CA ALA A 126 13.13 -12.58 1.66
C ALA A 126 14.61 -12.52 2.08
N ALA A 127 15.13 -11.33 2.37
CA ALA A 127 16.49 -11.15 2.87
C ALA A 127 16.69 -11.78 4.26
N MET A 128 15.62 -11.98 5.02
CA MET A 128 15.62 -12.66 6.32
C MET A 128 15.42 -14.18 6.16
N ASP A 129 15.67 -14.72 4.96
CA ASP A 129 15.56 -16.12 4.56
C ASP A 129 14.14 -16.72 4.60
N PHE A 130 13.10 -15.89 4.68
CA PHE A 130 11.72 -16.35 4.53
C PHE A 130 11.35 -16.68 3.08
N GLN A 131 10.41 -17.60 2.88
CA GLN A 131 9.75 -17.82 1.58
C GLN A 131 8.64 -16.79 1.40
N VAL A 132 8.76 -15.94 0.37
CA VAL A 132 7.89 -14.76 0.20
C VAL A 132 7.22 -14.75 -1.18
N GLY A 133 5.91 -14.48 -1.16
CA GLY A 133 5.14 -14.11 -2.34
C GLY A 133 4.79 -12.63 -2.32
N LEU A 134 4.89 -11.97 -3.47
CA LEU A 134 4.36 -10.62 -3.70
C LEU A 134 3.27 -10.68 -4.78
N LEU A 135 2.04 -10.41 -4.37
CA LEU A 135 0.87 -10.41 -5.25
C LEU A 135 0.39 -8.98 -5.49
N ASP A 136 0.47 -8.53 -6.75
CA ASP A 136 -0.01 -7.23 -7.21
C ASP A 136 -1.41 -7.35 -7.81
N ILE A 137 -2.40 -6.82 -7.10
CA ILE A 137 -3.79 -6.76 -7.54
C ILE A 137 -4.22 -5.32 -7.89
N ASP A 138 -3.28 -4.38 -8.05
CA ASP A 138 -3.58 -3.03 -8.51
C ASP A 138 -3.78 -2.99 -10.02
N ILE A 139 -4.95 -3.51 -10.46
CA ILE A 139 -5.24 -3.77 -11.87
C ILE A 139 -5.18 -2.52 -12.75
N CYS A 140 -5.48 -1.35 -12.18
CA CYS A 140 -5.53 -0.08 -12.91
C CYS A 140 -4.17 0.59 -13.09
N GLY A 141 -3.15 0.17 -12.34
CA GLY A 141 -1.83 0.78 -12.38
C GLY A 141 -0.76 -0.17 -11.88
N PRO A 142 -0.61 -1.38 -12.47
CA PRO A 142 0.36 -2.35 -12.01
C PRO A 142 1.76 -1.77 -12.14
N SER A 143 2.42 -1.57 -11.01
CA SER A 143 3.75 -0.95 -10.98
C SER A 143 4.84 -1.94 -10.59
N ILE A 144 4.49 -3.07 -9.99
CA ILE A 144 5.44 -4.05 -9.46
C ILE A 144 6.37 -4.62 -10.54
N PRO A 145 5.90 -5.11 -11.71
CA PRO A 145 6.80 -5.64 -12.75
C PRO A 145 7.89 -4.63 -13.17
N LYS A 146 7.49 -3.39 -13.41
CA LYS A 146 8.40 -2.29 -13.79
C LYS A 146 9.38 -1.92 -12.68
N MET A 147 8.89 -1.88 -11.44
CA MET A 147 9.71 -1.56 -10.27
C MET A 147 10.79 -2.61 -10.01
N LEU A 148 10.48 -3.88 -10.29
CA LEU A 148 11.38 -5.02 -10.09
C LEU A 148 12.23 -5.36 -11.33
N GLY A 149 12.02 -4.67 -12.45
CA GLY A 149 12.73 -4.95 -13.70
C GLY A 149 12.30 -6.27 -14.36
N LEU A 150 11.06 -6.68 -14.14
CA LEU A 150 10.42 -7.88 -14.69
C LEU A 150 9.56 -7.58 -15.93
N GLU A 151 9.75 -6.43 -16.57
CA GLU A 151 9.03 -6.09 -17.80
C GLU A 151 9.34 -7.12 -18.90
N GLY A 152 8.30 -7.57 -19.61
CA GLY A 152 8.40 -8.61 -20.64
C GLY A 152 8.48 -10.05 -20.12
N GLN A 153 8.36 -10.27 -18.80
CA GLN A 153 8.12 -11.61 -18.26
C GLN A 153 6.66 -12.00 -18.44
N GLU A 154 6.42 -13.28 -18.73
CA GLU A 154 5.08 -13.84 -18.91
C GLU A 154 4.78 -14.88 -17.82
N ILE A 155 3.49 -15.09 -17.55
CA ILE A 155 3.06 -16.11 -16.59
C ILE A 155 3.11 -17.46 -17.27
N HIS A 156 3.82 -18.40 -16.66
CA HIS A 156 3.88 -19.77 -17.14
C HIS A 156 2.79 -20.62 -16.49
N GLN A 157 2.04 -21.35 -17.30
CA GLN A 157 1.06 -22.33 -16.82
C GLN A 157 1.70 -23.72 -16.69
N SER A 158 1.56 -24.32 -15.50
CA SER A 158 2.01 -25.67 -15.18
C SER A 158 0.82 -26.56 -14.81
N ASN A 159 1.06 -27.86 -14.62
CA ASN A 159 0.04 -28.80 -14.13
C ASN A 159 -0.45 -28.45 -12.71
N LEU A 160 0.30 -27.68 -11.93
CA LEU A 160 -0.05 -27.29 -10.57
C LEU A 160 -0.78 -25.94 -10.49
N GLY A 161 -0.78 -25.19 -11.60
CA GLY A 161 -1.28 -23.82 -11.68
C GLY A 161 -0.30 -22.87 -12.36
N TRP A 162 -0.56 -21.57 -12.22
CA TRP A 162 0.30 -20.50 -12.68
C TRP A 162 1.54 -20.38 -11.81
N SER A 163 2.70 -20.35 -12.44
CA SER A 163 3.97 -20.17 -11.75
C SER A 163 4.26 -18.68 -11.56
N PRO A 164 4.59 -18.22 -10.34
CA PRO A 164 5.04 -16.86 -10.12
C PRO A 164 6.39 -16.60 -10.79
N VAL A 165 6.66 -15.35 -11.11
CA VAL A 165 7.95 -14.90 -11.64
C VAL A 165 8.88 -14.65 -10.46
N TYR A 166 10.00 -15.37 -10.38
CA TYR A 166 10.95 -15.25 -9.27
C TYR A 166 11.99 -14.15 -9.54
N VAL A 167 12.12 -13.20 -8.61
CA VAL A 167 13.20 -12.18 -8.64
C VAL A 167 14.42 -12.61 -7.84
N GLU A 168 14.22 -13.44 -6.83
CA GLU A 168 15.24 -14.12 -6.03
C GLU A 168 14.74 -15.56 -5.79
N SER A 169 15.60 -16.47 -5.35
CA SER A 169 15.25 -17.90 -5.18
C SER A 169 14.10 -18.15 -4.19
N ASN A 170 13.85 -17.20 -3.28
CA ASN A 170 12.80 -17.27 -2.24
C ASN A 170 11.79 -16.11 -2.33
N LEU A 171 11.76 -15.37 -3.45
CA LEU A 171 10.81 -14.28 -3.67
C LEU A 171 10.11 -14.42 -5.03
N GLY A 172 8.88 -14.93 -5.00
CA GLY A 172 8.00 -15.05 -6.15
C GLY A 172 7.08 -13.84 -6.30
N VAL A 173 6.82 -13.41 -7.53
CA VAL A 173 6.00 -12.25 -7.86
C VAL A 173 4.89 -12.64 -8.81
N MET A 174 3.68 -12.18 -8.55
CA MET A 174 2.54 -12.28 -9.46
C MET A 174 1.90 -10.91 -9.64
N SER A 175 1.67 -10.49 -10.87
CA SER A 175 1.04 -9.21 -11.20
C SER A 175 0.22 -9.34 -12.48
N ILE A 176 -0.84 -8.55 -12.59
CA ILE A 176 -1.57 -8.41 -13.85
C ILE A 176 -0.70 -7.85 -14.97
N GLY A 177 0.38 -7.10 -14.63
CA GLY A 177 1.28 -6.53 -15.63
C GLY A 177 1.99 -7.58 -16.49
N PHE A 178 2.02 -8.86 -16.07
CA PHE A 178 2.55 -9.96 -16.88
C PHE A 178 1.57 -10.50 -17.93
N MET A 179 0.29 -10.15 -17.85
CA MET A 179 -0.73 -10.57 -18.83
C MET A 179 -1.10 -9.44 -19.80
N LEU A 180 -0.58 -8.23 -19.58
CA LEU A 180 -0.86 -7.10 -20.46
C LEU A 180 0.07 -7.16 -21.68
N PRO A 181 -0.46 -7.19 -22.91
CA PRO A 181 0.36 -7.26 -24.12
C PRO A 181 1.23 -6.01 -24.29
N GLU A 182 0.74 -4.84 -23.89
CA GLU A 182 1.52 -3.61 -23.84
C GLU A 182 1.44 -2.92 -22.46
N PRO A 183 2.57 -2.56 -21.84
CA PRO A 183 2.61 -1.93 -20.51
C PRO A 183 1.93 -0.55 -20.42
N ASP A 184 1.86 0.16 -21.54
CA ASP A 184 1.33 1.53 -21.62
C ASP A 184 -0.13 1.57 -22.09
N GLU A 185 -0.75 0.42 -22.39
CA GLU A 185 -2.15 0.36 -22.79
C GLU A 185 -3.05 0.52 -21.55
N ALA A 186 -3.85 1.58 -21.52
CA ALA A 186 -4.81 1.82 -20.44
C ALA A 186 -5.94 0.78 -20.51
N VAL A 187 -5.83 -0.27 -19.70
CA VAL A 187 -6.79 -1.37 -19.77
C VAL A 187 -8.01 -1.09 -18.90
N ILE A 188 -9.12 -0.73 -19.54
CA ILE A 188 -10.39 -0.42 -18.85
C ILE A 188 -11.14 -1.72 -18.55
N TRP A 189 -10.96 -2.26 -17.35
CA TRP A 189 -11.70 -3.45 -16.90
C TRP A 189 -12.92 -3.08 -16.06
N ARG A 190 -14.06 -3.71 -16.37
CA ARG A 190 -15.28 -3.60 -15.57
C ARG A 190 -15.13 -4.40 -14.27
N GLY A 191 -15.78 -3.96 -13.19
CA GLY A 191 -15.70 -4.54 -11.84
C GLY A 191 -15.79 -6.08 -11.79
N PRO A 192 -16.76 -6.73 -12.46
CA PRO A 192 -16.86 -8.20 -12.45
C PRO A 192 -15.62 -8.91 -13.00
N ARG A 193 -14.97 -8.34 -14.02
CA ARG A 193 -13.74 -8.90 -14.61
C ARG A 193 -12.55 -8.76 -13.65
N LYS A 194 -12.48 -7.64 -12.92
CA LYS A 194 -11.46 -7.43 -11.90
C LYS A 194 -11.60 -8.43 -10.75
N ASN A 195 -12.81 -8.60 -10.23
CA ASN A 195 -13.07 -9.56 -9.14
C ASN A 195 -12.77 -11.00 -9.58
N ALA A 196 -13.16 -11.38 -10.80
CA ALA A 196 -12.82 -12.68 -11.37
C ALA A 196 -11.30 -12.90 -11.47
N LEU A 197 -10.54 -11.87 -11.84
CA LEU A 197 -9.08 -11.96 -11.90
C LEU A 197 -8.44 -12.08 -10.52
N ILE A 198 -8.86 -11.28 -9.53
CA ILE A 198 -8.36 -11.39 -8.15
C ILE A 198 -8.60 -12.82 -7.64
N LYS A 199 -9.81 -13.34 -7.86
CA LYS A 199 -10.18 -14.70 -7.53
C LYS A 199 -9.27 -15.71 -8.23
N GLN A 200 -9.00 -15.51 -9.52
CA GLN A 200 -8.13 -16.37 -10.30
C GLN A 200 -6.68 -16.36 -9.78
N PHE A 201 -6.13 -15.20 -9.40
CA PHE A 201 -4.81 -15.15 -8.79
C PHE A 201 -4.73 -15.93 -7.48
N LEU A 202 -5.74 -15.81 -6.63
CA LEU A 202 -5.77 -16.55 -5.37
C LEU A 202 -5.98 -18.06 -5.56
N LYS A 203 -6.68 -18.47 -6.62
CA LYS A 203 -7.00 -19.88 -6.88
C LYS A 203 -5.92 -20.62 -7.68
N ASP A 204 -5.43 -19.99 -8.74
CA ASP A 204 -4.66 -20.66 -9.80
C ASP A 204 -3.16 -20.49 -9.62
N VAL A 205 -2.69 -19.49 -8.84
CA VAL A 205 -1.25 -19.28 -8.63
C VAL A 205 -0.70 -20.32 -7.67
N TYR A 206 0.26 -21.11 -8.14
CA TYR A 206 0.96 -22.10 -7.35
C TYR A 206 2.17 -21.47 -6.65
N TRP A 207 1.98 -21.05 -5.40
CA TRP A 207 3.03 -20.43 -4.59
C TRP A 207 3.99 -21.44 -3.94
N GLY A 208 3.60 -22.71 -3.82
CA GLY A 208 4.28 -23.66 -2.94
C GLY A 208 4.05 -23.32 -1.47
N GLU A 209 5.05 -23.58 -0.63
CA GLU A 209 5.03 -23.22 0.79
C GLU A 209 5.59 -21.80 0.99
N LEU A 210 4.77 -20.88 1.49
CA LEU A 210 5.18 -19.51 1.79
C LEU A 210 5.10 -19.22 3.29
N ASP A 211 6.10 -18.52 3.80
CA ASP A 211 6.02 -17.90 5.12
C ASP A 211 5.16 -16.64 5.05
N PHE A 212 5.33 -15.82 4.01
CA PHE A 212 4.61 -14.56 3.84
C PHE A 212 4.08 -14.35 2.42
N LEU A 213 2.83 -13.94 2.31
CA LEU A 213 2.24 -13.38 1.10
C LEU A 213 1.91 -11.90 1.34
N VAL A 214 2.65 -11.02 0.65
CA VAL A 214 2.40 -9.57 0.65
C VAL A 214 1.48 -9.24 -0.52
N VAL A 215 0.31 -8.68 -0.23
CA VAL A 215 -0.70 -8.33 -1.25
C VAL A 215 -0.74 -6.82 -1.44
N ASP A 216 -0.34 -6.34 -2.61
CA ASP A 216 -0.41 -4.94 -3.01
C ASP A 216 -1.81 -4.61 -3.56
N ALA A 217 -2.69 -4.07 -2.71
CA ALA A 217 -4.08 -3.78 -3.06
C ALA A 217 -4.21 -2.49 -3.90
N PRO A 218 -5.27 -2.27 -4.69
CA PRO A 218 -5.50 -0.98 -5.35
C PRO A 218 -5.71 0.16 -4.33
N PRO A 219 -5.57 1.44 -4.72
CA PRO A 219 -5.79 2.57 -3.81
C PRO A 219 -7.28 2.88 -3.58
N GLY A 220 -7.60 3.52 -2.44
CA GLY A 220 -8.96 3.93 -2.05
C GLY A 220 -9.73 2.80 -1.38
N THR A 221 -11.03 2.96 -1.15
CA THR A 221 -11.90 1.93 -0.55
C THR A 221 -12.87 1.37 -1.59
N SER A 222 -12.35 0.63 -2.57
CA SER A 222 -13.10 0.12 -3.71
C SER A 222 -13.62 -1.31 -3.50
N ASP A 223 -14.50 -1.79 -4.39
CA ASP A 223 -15.06 -3.16 -4.32
C ASP A 223 -13.97 -4.25 -4.39
N GLU A 224 -12.81 -3.94 -4.96
CA GLU A 224 -11.66 -4.86 -4.99
C GLU A 224 -11.16 -5.20 -3.57
N HIS A 225 -11.23 -4.26 -2.63
CA HIS A 225 -10.84 -4.47 -1.23
C HIS A 225 -11.78 -5.40 -0.50
N ILE A 226 -13.08 -5.24 -0.73
CA ILE A 226 -14.10 -6.14 -0.18
C ILE A 226 -13.88 -7.55 -0.75
N SER A 227 -13.63 -7.63 -2.05
CA SER A 227 -13.44 -8.91 -2.75
C SER A 227 -12.22 -9.67 -2.23
N ILE A 228 -11.06 -9.00 -2.09
CA ILE A 228 -9.85 -9.68 -1.58
C ILE A 228 -10.03 -10.13 -0.12
N VAL A 229 -10.68 -9.32 0.72
CA VAL A 229 -10.95 -9.69 2.10
C VAL A 229 -11.91 -10.89 2.17
N GLN A 230 -12.99 -10.88 1.38
CA GLN A 230 -13.93 -12.00 1.31
C GLN A 230 -13.28 -13.29 0.82
N TYR A 231 -12.44 -13.23 -0.21
CA TYR A 231 -11.77 -14.41 -0.75
C TYR A 231 -10.68 -14.96 0.18
N LEU A 232 -10.02 -14.09 0.95
CA LEU A 232 -9.00 -14.50 1.93
C LEU A 232 -9.57 -14.78 3.32
N ASP A 233 -10.86 -14.52 3.58
CA ASP A 233 -11.50 -14.69 4.89
C ASP A 233 -11.37 -16.15 5.38
N ALA A 234 -11.64 -17.11 4.50
CA ALA A 234 -11.46 -18.54 4.77
C ALA A 234 -10.00 -18.94 5.03
N GLY A 235 -9.04 -18.13 4.54
CA GLY A 235 -7.61 -18.34 4.70
C GLY A 235 -6.98 -17.61 5.89
N SER A 236 -7.75 -16.81 6.65
CA SER A 236 -7.29 -15.93 7.74
C SER A 236 -6.24 -14.91 7.31
N ILE A 237 -6.68 -13.68 7.05
CA ILE A 237 -5.80 -12.51 6.92
C ILE A 237 -5.21 -12.16 8.29
N ASP A 238 -3.88 -12.10 8.40
CA ASP A 238 -3.24 -11.70 9.66
C ASP A 238 -3.38 -10.18 9.92
N GLY A 239 -3.40 -9.39 8.86
CA GLY A 239 -3.76 -7.98 8.96
C GLY A 239 -3.37 -7.11 7.77
N ALA A 240 -3.56 -5.81 7.94
CA ALA A 240 -3.29 -4.79 6.94
C ALA A 240 -2.27 -3.74 7.43
N ILE A 241 -1.41 -3.33 6.52
CA ILE A 241 -0.50 -2.19 6.66
C ILE A 241 -1.03 -1.07 5.78
N ILE A 242 -1.21 0.13 6.35
CA ILE A 242 -1.72 1.28 5.60
C ILE A 242 -0.57 2.25 5.31
N VAL A 243 -0.35 2.54 4.02
CA VAL A 243 0.66 3.49 3.55
C VAL A 243 0.00 4.84 3.26
N THR A 244 0.61 5.93 3.72
CA THR A 244 0.12 7.30 3.52
C THR A 244 1.24 8.31 3.29
N THR A 245 0.90 9.58 3.12
CA THR A 245 1.85 10.71 3.10
C THR A 245 1.42 11.77 4.12
N PRO A 246 2.31 12.69 4.57
CA PRO A 246 1.96 13.69 5.59
C PRO A 246 0.93 14.73 5.12
N GLN A 247 0.57 14.75 3.84
CA GLN A 247 -0.40 15.68 3.29
C GLN A 247 -1.76 15.50 3.98
N GLN A 248 -2.37 16.61 4.43
CA GLN A 248 -3.64 16.60 5.16
C GLN A 248 -4.77 15.89 4.40
N VAL A 249 -4.78 15.96 3.07
CA VAL A 249 -5.77 15.26 2.23
C VAL A 249 -5.61 13.75 2.35
N SER A 250 -4.38 13.23 2.41
CA SER A 250 -4.11 11.79 2.58
C SER A 250 -4.63 11.27 3.93
N LEU A 251 -4.54 12.07 5.00
CA LEU A 251 -4.97 11.65 6.33
C LEU A 251 -6.47 11.39 6.39
N ILE A 252 -7.28 12.15 5.65
CA ILE A 252 -8.73 11.92 5.57
C ILE A 252 -9.01 10.55 4.96
N ASP A 253 -8.27 10.17 3.92
CA ASP A 253 -8.47 8.89 3.24
C ASP A 253 -7.95 7.72 4.09
N VAL A 254 -6.86 7.89 4.83
CA VAL A 254 -6.42 6.88 5.81
C VAL A 254 -7.45 6.64 6.90
N ARG A 255 -8.14 7.69 7.39
CA ARG A 255 -9.22 7.50 8.38
C ARG A 255 -10.35 6.64 7.83
N LYS A 256 -10.67 6.77 6.54
CA LYS A 256 -11.65 5.90 5.86
C LYS A 256 -11.12 4.47 5.76
N GLU A 257 -9.85 4.30 5.41
CA GLU A 257 -9.20 2.99 5.27
C GLU A 257 -9.17 2.20 6.60
N VAL A 258 -8.82 2.88 7.69
CA VAL A 258 -8.87 2.29 9.04
C VAL A 258 -10.31 1.90 9.41
N SER A 259 -11.29 2.74 9.07
CA SER A 259 -12.70 2.45 9.30
C SER A 259 -13.17 1.25 8.47
N PHE A 260 -12.72 1.14 7.23
CA PHE A 260 -12.96 -0.01 6.36
C PHE A 260 -12.44 -1.29 7.01
N CYS A 261 -11.16 -1.33 7.38
CA CYS A 261 -10.54 -2.49 8.05
C CYS A 261 -11.33 -2.94 9.28
N LYS A 262 -11.74 -1.99 10.14
CA LYS A 262 -12.57 -2.27 11.33
C LYS A 262 -13.94 -2.87 10.98
N LYS A 263 -14.56 -2.45 9.88
CA LYS A 263 -15.87 -2.98 9.44
C LYS A 263 -15.78 -4.38 8.86
N VAL A 264 -14.68 -4.69 8.16
CA VAL A 264 -14.48 -6.01 7.54
C VAL A 264 -13.68 -6.97 8.42
N GLY A 265 -13.43 -6.62 9.68
CA GLY A 265 -12.76 -7.50 10.64
C GLY A 265 -11.24 -7.64 10.44
N VAL A 266 -10.61 -6.85 9.57
CA VAL A 266 -9.17 -6.92 9.32
C VAL A 266 -8.40 -6.09 10.34
N GLN A 267 -7.44 -6.71 11.02
CA GLN A 267 -6.57 -6.03 11.98
C GLN A 267 -5.62 -5.07 11.26
N VAL A 268 -5.59 -3.80 11.66
CA VAL A 268 -4.56 -2.86 11.21
C VAL A 268 -3.28 -3.10 12.01
N LEU A 269 -2.27 -3.70 11.38
CA LEU A 269 -0.97 -3.99 11.98
C LEU A 269 -0.20 -2.69 12.26
N GLY A 270 -0.33 -1.72 11.35
CA GLY A 270 0.17 -0.37 11.54
C GLY A 270 0.06 0.53 10.33
N ILE A 271 0.44 1.79 10.54
CA ILE A 271 0.39 2.85 9.54
C ILE A 271 1.81 3.39 9.30
N VAL A 272 2.16 3.50 8.02
CA VAL A 272 3.46 4.00 7.55
C VAL A 272 3.26 5.33 6.81
N GLU A 273 3.95 6.37 7.24
CA GLU A 273 3.95 7.67 6.57
C GLU A 273 5.14 7.75 5.60
N ASN A 274 4.88 7.55 4.31
CA ASN A 274 5.84 7.68 3.23
C ASN A 274 6.00 9.14 2.78
N MET A 275 7.10 9.44 2.08
CA MET A 275 7.43 10.76 1.55
C MET A 275 7.36 11.87 2.61
N SER A 276 7.73 11.55 3.85
CA SER A 276 7.69 12.49 4.98
C SER A 276 8.80 13.55 4.94
N GLY A 277 9.76 13.36 4.05
CA GLY A 277 10.88 14.26 3.82
C GLY A 277 11.74 13.76 2.68
N LEU A 278 12.62 14.63 2.19
CA LEU A 278 13.67 14.31 1.23
C LEU A 278 14.99 14.29 1.99
N CYS A 279 15.72 13.18 1.95
CA CYS A 279 17.08 13.08 2.47
C CYS A 279 18.03 12.63 1.37
N GLN A 280 19.14 13.33 1.19
CA GLN A 280 20.23 12.89 0.30
C GLN A 280 21.57 13.46 0.77
N PRO A 281 22.70 12.82 0.41
CA PRO A 281 24.01 13.42 0.60
C PRO A 281 24.04 14.85 0.06
N VAL A 282 24.68 15.78 0.79
CA VAL A 282 24.78 17.18 0.36
C VAL A 282 25.34 17.28 -1.07
N MET A 283 26.28 16.40 -1.41
CA MET A 283 26.91 16.37 -2.74
C MET A 283 25.98 15.92 -3.87
N ASP A 284 24.87 15.25 -3.56
CA ASP A 284 23.88 14.81 -4.55
C ASP A 284 22.85 15.90 -4.87
N PHE A 285 22.79 16.98 -4.08
CA PHE A 285 21.91 18.11 -4.39
C PHE A 285 22.37 18.85 -5.65
N LYS A 286 21.38 19.34 -6.40
CA LYS A 286 21.57 20.35 -7.43
C LYS A 286 21.56 21.72 -6.77
N PHE A 287 22.60 22.51 -6.99
CA PHE A 287 22.71 23.86 -6.43
C PHE A 287 22.35 24.87 -7.52
N LEU A 288 21.35 25.72 -7.23
CA LEU A 288 20.87 26.73 -8.16
C LEU A 288 21.09 28.12 -7.55
N ARG A 289 21.54 29.06 -8.38
CA ARG A 289 21.61 30.49 -8.03
C ARG A 289 20.48 31.22 -8.75
N MET A 290 19.70 31.98 -8.00
CA MET A 290 18.62 32.79 -8.55
C MET A 290 19.18 34.15 -8.99
N THR A 291 18.89 34.58 -10.20
CA THR A 291 19.22 35.92 -10.68
C THR A 291 18.20 36.94 -10.19
N GLU A 292 18.51 38.23 -10.32
CA GLU A 292 17.56 39.32 -10.05
C GLU A 292 16.30 39.25 -10.94
N THR A 293 16.40 38.59 -12.10
CA THR A 293 15.28 38.35 -13.03
C THR A 293 14.48 37.08 -12.70
N GLY A 294 14.87 36.32 -11.67
CA GLY A 294 14.22 35.06 -11.27
C GLY A 294 14.66 33.82 -12.06
N GLU A 295 15.65 33.96 -12.95
CA GLU A 295 16.23 32.84 -13.68
C GLU A 295 17.06 31.96 -12.74
N GLN A 296 17.02 30.64 -12.96
CA GLN A 296 17.75 29.66 -12.15
C GLN A 296 18.99 29.19 -12.90
N ILE A 297 20.16 29.59 -12.43
CA ILE A 297 21.45 29.18 -12.98
C ILE A 297 21.96 27.97 -12.20
N ASP A 298 22.29 26.89 -12.91
CA ASP A 298 22.94 25.72 -12.32
C ASP A 298 24.38 26.05 -11.92
N VAL A 299 24.66 25.99 -10.62
CA VAL A 299 25.98 26.25 -10.03
C VAL A 299 26.49 25.03 -9.27
N THR A 300 26.00 23.84 -9.60
CA THR A 300 26.27 22.60 -8.87
C THR A 300 27.76 22.27 -8.78
N GLU A 301 28.51 22.35 -9.89
CA GLU A 301 29.94 22.03 -9.86
C GLU A 301 30.74 23.03 -9.02
N TRP A 302 30.48 24.34 -9.19
CA TRP A 302 31.08 25.38 -8.36
C TRP A 302 30.79 25.17 -6.88
N ALA A 303 29.54 24.87 -6.51
CA ALA A 303 29.16 24.62 -5.13
C ALA A 303 29.85 23.39 -4.56
N ARG A 304 29.97 22.31 -5.34
CA ARG A 304 30.65 21.07 -4.94
C ARG A 304 32.14 21.29 -4.72
N GLU A 305 32.82 21.97 -5.63
CA GLU A 305 34.24 22.31 -5.49
C GLU A 305 34.46 23.17 -4.24
N HIS A 306 33.62 24.19 -4.06
CA HIS A 306 33.71 25.07 -2.90
C HIS A 306 33.48 24.31 -1.58
N LEU A 307 32.50 23.41 -1.53
CA LEU A 307 32.25 22.56 -0.36
C LEU A 307 33.44 21.63 -0.08
N LYS A 308 34.06 21.04 -1.12
CA LYS A 308 35.25 20.19 -0.96
C LYS A 308 36.45 20.96 -0.41
N GLU A 309 36.69 22.16 -0.91
CA GLU A 309 37.86 22.96 -0.54
C GLU A 309 37.71 23.62 0.84
N ARG A 310 36.52 24.17 1.12
CA ARG A 310 36.33 25.06 2.27
C ARG A 310 35.66 24.38 3.46
N THR A 311 34.85 23.36 3.23
CA THR A 311 34.03 22.69 4.25
C THR A 311 33.97 21.18 3.99
N PRO A 312 35.10 20.46 3.94
CA PRO A 312 35.15 19.03 3.61
C PRO A 312 34.33 18.15 4.55
N GLU A 313 34.03 18.63 5.76
CA GLU A 313 33.12 17.96 6.71
C GLU A 313 31.70 17.80 6.17
N PHE A 314 31.25 18.67 5.26
CA PHE A 314 29.92 18.57 4.63
C PHE A 314 29.82 17.47 3.58
N LEU A 315 30.94 16.91 3.12
CA LEU A 315 30.95 15.86 2.09
C LEU A 315 30.26 14.57 2.56
N ASN A 316 30.27 14.32 3.87
CA ASN A 316 29.66 13.15 4.50
C ASN A 316 28.34 13.48 5.21
N ILE A 317 27.78 14.68 5.01
CA ILE A 317 26.52 15.10 5.61
C ILE A 317 25.35 14.69 4.71
N ILE A 318 24.29 14.18 5.34
CA ILE A 318 22.98 14.00 4.72
C ILE A 318 22.14 15.21 5.11
N ALA A 319 21.69 15.98 4.11
CA ALA A 319 20.72 17.03 4.34
C ALA A 319 19.32 16.45 4.18
N CYS A 320 18.45 16.77 5.15
CA CYS A 320 17.05 16.35 5.18
C CYS A 320 16.14 17.59 5.22
N THR A 321 15.08 17.56 4.43
CA THR A 321 14.02 18.58 4.47
C THR A 321 12.65 17.92 4.56
N GLU A 322 11.72 18.54 5.28
CA GLU A 322 10.31 18.12 5.26
C GLU A 322 9.67 18.62 3.95
N VAL A 323 8.99 17.72 3.23
CA VAL A 323 8.32 18.07 1.97
C VAL A 323 6.92 18.65 2.24
N PHE A 324 6.30 18.29 3.36
CA PHE A 324 4.97 18.72 3.75
C PHE A 324 4.96 19.20 5.19
N ASP A 325 4.13 20.21 5.47
CA ASP A 325 3.97 20.76 6.82
C ASP A 325 3.45 19.67 7.78
N SER A 326 4.31 19.30 8.73
CA SER A 326 4.03 18.29 9.75
C SER A 326 3.54 18.88 11.08
N SER A 327 3.39 20.21 11.17
CA SER A 327 3.04 20.93 12.41
C SER A 327 1.74 20.47 13.07
N GLY A 328 0.81 19.89 12.30
CA GLY A 328 -0.42 19.28 12.80
C GLY A 328 -0.23 17.94 13.54
N GLY A 329 0.97 17.35 13.54
CA GLY A 329 1.27 16.03 14.11
C GLY A 329 1.13 14.86 13.11
N GLY A 330 0.73 15.13 11.86
CA GLY A 330 0.70 14.17 10.75
C GLY A 330 -0.07 12.88 11.01
N ALA A 331 0.39 11.79 10.39
CA ALA A 331 -0.18 10.45 10.58
C ALA A 331 0.01 9.94 12.01
N GLU A 332 1.09 10.30 12.70
CA GLU A 332 1.36 9.85 14.08
C GLU A 332 0.25 10.27 15.04
N ARG A 333 -0.12 11.56 15.01
CA ARG A 333 -1.22 12.07 15.82
C ARG A 333 -2.55 11.38 15.47
N MET A 334 -2.83 11.22 14.17
CA MET A 334 -4.03 10.52 13.70
C MET A 334 -4.08 9.08 14.24
N CYS A 335 -2.97 8.35 14.21
CA CYS A 335 -2.89 6.99 14.73
C CYS A 335 -3.25 6.95 16.23
N ARG A 336 -2.69 7.89 17.01
CA ARG A 336 -2.99 8.02 18.44
C ARG A 336 -4.48 8.29 18.70
N GLU A 337 -5.10 9.16 17.91
CA GLU A 337 -6.53 9.48 18.00
C GLU A 337 -7.44 8.28 17.62
N MET A 338 -6.98 7.43 16.71
CA MET A 338 -7.75 6.28 16.20
C MET A 338 -7.49 4.96 16.94
N GLY A 339 -6.53 4.94 17.87
CA GLY A 339 -6.06 3.74 18.55
C GLY A 339 -5.31 2.78 17.63
N CYS A 340 -4.60 3.30 16.61
CA CYS A 340 -3.82 2.51 15.66
C CYS A 340 -2.32 2.65 15.95
N LEU A 341 -1.54 1.65 15.53
CA LEU A 341 -0.09 1.67 15.65
C LEU A 341 0.52 2.53 14.53
N PHE A 342 1.40 3.47 14.91
CA PHE A 342 2.20 4.24 13.96
C PHE A 342 3.61 3.65 13.90
N TRP A 343 4.02 3.15 12.74
CA TRP A 343 5.33 2.50 12.58
C TRP A 343 6.45 3.49 12.27
N GLY A 344 6.10 4.65 11.73
CA GLY A 344 7.02 5.75 11.56
C GLY A 344 6.95 6.41 10.20
N ARG A 345 7.92 7.29 10.02
CA ARG A 345 8.13 8.12 8.86
C ARG A 345 9.20 7.51 7.95
N TYR A 346 8.88 7.37 6.68
CA TYR A 346 9.78 6.92 5.63
C TYR A 346 10.16 8.12 4.76
N HIS A 347 11.46 8.44 4.77
CA HIS A 347 12.02 9.54 3.98
C HIS A 347 12.29 9.07 2.56
N TRP A 348 11.87 9.86 1.59
CA TRP A 348 12.21 9.61 0.21
C TRP A 348 13.67 9.99 -0.04
N THR A 349 14.34 9.17 -0.84
CA THR A 349 15.75 9.29 -1.15
C THR A 349 15.92 8.96 -2.64
N PRO A 350 16.43 9.89 -3.48
CA PRO A 350 16.40 9.76 -4.95
C PRO A 350 17.18 8.55 -5.49
N SER A 351 18.17 8.08 -4.73
CA SER A 351 18.93 6.87 -5.08
C SER A 351 18.09 5.60 -4.98
N PHE A 352 16.98 5.60 -4.21
CA PHE A 352 16.11 4.44 -4.01
C PHE A 352 15.30 4.08 -5.27
N ALA A 353 14.81 5.07 -6.02
CA ALA A 353 14.07 4.82 -7.27
C ALA A 353 14.96 4.15 -8.34
N ARG A 354 16.28 4.38 -8.27
CA ARG A 354 17.28 3.73 -9.13
C ARG A 354 17.77 2.38 -8.57
N GLN A 355 17.72 2.16 -7.25
CA GLN A 355 18.31 1.01 -6.57
C GLN A 355 17.40 -0.21 -6.43
N LEU A 356 16.09 -0.12 -6.69
CA LEU A 356 15.29 -1.36 -6.82
C LEU A 356 15.75 -2.23 -8.00
N LYS A 357 16.46 -1.64 -8.98
CA LYS A 357 17.06 -2.35 -10.13
C LYS A 357 18.45 -2.96 -9.86
N LYS A 358 19.09 -2.70 -8.71
CA LYS A 358 20.42 -3.23 -8.36
C LYS A 358 20.51 -3.51 -6.86
N LYS A 359 20.90 -4.74 -6.48
CA LYS A 359 21.04 -5.22 -5.08
C LYS A 359 21.36 -4.09 -4.07
N CYS A 360 20.47 -3.98 -3.09
CA CYS A 360 20.27 -2.86 -2.17
C CYS A 360 21.54 -2.48 -1.39
N GLY A 361 22.02 -1.23 -1.54
CA GLY A 361 23.25 -0.76 -0.86
C GLY A 361 23.07 0.51 -0.02
N VAL A 362 22.30 1.50 -0.47
CA VAL A 362 22.25 2.83 0.18
C VAL A 362 20.93 3.06 0.94
N SER A 363 19.91 2.26 0.64
CA SER A 363 18.57 2.31 1.21
C SER A 363 18.39 1.61 2.57
N ALA A 364 19.35 0.72 2.86
CA ALA A 364 19.36 -0.21 3.97
C ALA A 364 18.88 0.34 5.34
N PRO A 365 19.34 1.50 5.86
CA PRO A 365 19.18 1.80 7.29
C PRO A 365 17.78 2.29 7.70
N ALA A 366 17.10 3.06 6.84
CA ALA A 366 15.77 3.61 7.14
C ALA A 366 14.69 2.54 6.98
N LEU A 367 14.78 1.77 5.89
CA LEU A 367 13.94 0.60 5.68
C LEU A 367 14.21 -0.45 6.77
N LYS A 368 15.47 -0.71 7.12
CA LYS A 368 15.85 -1.54 8.28
C LYS A 368 15.23 -1.05 9.57
N LYS A 369 15.26 0.25 9.90
CA LYS A 369 14.59 0.76 11.12
C LYS A 369 13.08 0.52 11.12
N ILE A 370 12.43 0.59 9.96
CA ILE A 370 10.98 0.31 9.85
C ILE A 370 10.74 -1.19 9.97
N ILE A 371 11.53 -2.01 9.29
CA ILE A 371 11.47 -3.47 9.43
C ILE A 371 11.74 -3.85 10.87
N ASP A 372 12.83 -3.39 11.50
CA ASP A 372 13.16 -3.64 12.90
C ASP A 372 11.99 -3.26 13.83
N LYS A 373 11.40 -2.07 13.68
CA LYS A 373 10.19 -1.67 14.44
C LYS A 373 8.95 -2.52 14.12
N MET A 374 8.83 -2.96 12.87
CA MET A 374 7.77 -3.85 12.42
C MET A 374 7.97 -5.26 13.01
N MET A 375 9.22 -5.72 13.13
CA MET A 375 9.62 -7.00 13.74
C MET A 375 9.54 -6.96 15.26
N GLU A 376 9.65 -5.78 15.88
CA GLU A 376 9.42 -5.52 17.32
C GLU A 376 7.93 -5.35 17.67
N ASN A 377 7.05 -5.27 16.67
CA ASN A 377 5.62 -5.11 16.87
C ASN A 377 5.03 -6.41 17.46
N PRO A 378 4.37 -6.39 18.64
CA PRO A 378 3.84 -7.60 19.26
C PRO A 378 2.91 -8.43 18.37
N GLY A 379 2.19 -7.80 17.42
CA GLY A 379 1.36 -8.50 16.44
C GLY A 379 2.21 -9.29 15.43
N LEU A 380 3.18 -8.63 14.79
CA LEU A 380 4.06 -9.28 13.80
C LEU A 380 5.11 -10.18 14.47
N SER A 381 5.69 -9.76 15.61
CA SER A 381 6.59 -10.59 16.43
C SER A 381 5.90 -11.88 16.86
N ARG A 382 4.62 -11.84 17.22
CA ARG A 382 3.86 -13.06 17.57
C ARG A 382 3.66 -13.97 16.37
N MET A 383 3.43 -13.41 15.18
CA MET A 383 3.39 -14.17 13.93
C MET A 383 4.74 -14.89 13.69
N LEU A 384 5.85 -14.17 13.88
CA LEU A 384 7.21 -14.67 13.67
C LEU A 384 7.68 -15.68 14.74
N LEU A 385 7.34 -15.48 16.01
CA LEU A 385 7.73 -16.35 17.12
C LEU A 385 6.99 -17.69 17.13
N ASN A 386 5.80 -17.76 16.53
CA ASN A 386 5.10 -19.02 16.29
C ASN A 386 5.79 -19.87 15.20
N GLY A 387 6.73 -19.29 14.43
CA GLY A 387 7.55 -19.97 13.43
C GLY A 387 9.03 -20.00 13.80
N THR A 388 9.43 -20.82 14.78
CA THR A 388 10.79 -21.39 14.95
C THR A 388 12.04 -20.50 14.79
N ILE A 389 11.99 -19.17 14.95
CA ILE A 389 13.18 -18.33 14.90
C ILE A 389 13.52 -17.80 16.29
N THR A 390 14.58 -18.36 16.88
CA THR A 390 15.19 -17.82 18.10
C THR A 390 15.80 -16.44 17.82
N ASP A 391 15.60 -15.48 18.73
CA ASP A 391 16.03 -14.07 18.67
C ASP A 391 17.46 -13.84 18.12
N ASN A 392 18.39 -14.79 18.30
CA ASN A 392 19.77 -14.67 17.84
C ASN A 392 19.97 -14.79 16.31
N ALA A 393 19.08 -15.47 15.57
CA ALA A 393 19.21 -15.63 14.11
C ALA A 393 18.78 -14.35 13.36
N LEU A 394 17.70 -13.70 13.83
CA LEU A 394 17.19 -12.41 13.34
C LEU A 394 18.27 -11.31 13.36
N VAL A 395 18.94 -11.16 14.50
CA VAL A 395 19.99 -10.14 14.68
C VAL A 395 21.25 -10.44 13.85
N THR A 396 21.51 -11.72 13.55
CA THR A 396 22.71 -12.16 12.83
C THR A 396 22.56 -12.05 11.30
N GLY A 397 21.40 -12.42 10.74
CA GLY A 397 21.09 -12.24 9.32
C GLY A 397 21.04 -10.77 8.90
N LEU A 398 20.42 -9.92 9.73
CA LEU A 398 20.39 -8.45 9.58
C LEU A 398 21.76 -7.78 9.74
N LYS A 399 22.78 -8.45 10.28
CA LYS A 399 24.17 -7.94 10.30
C LYS A 399 24.96 -8.37 9.07
N ALA A 400 24.60 -9.50 8.44
CA ALA A 400 25.27 -10.02 7.25
C ALA A 400 24.86 -9.28 5.96
N LEU A 401 23.60 -8.85 5.87
CA LEU A 401 23.05 -8.09 4.72
C LEU A 401 23.66 -6.69 4.52
N PHE A 402 24.19 -6.09 5.58
CA PHE A 402 24.61 -4.68 5.58
C PHE A 402 26.08 -4.47 5.95
N LYS A 403 26.88 -5.54 5.98
CA LYS A 403 28.33 -5.38 5.90
C LYS A 403 28.69 -4.94 4.48
N PRO A 404 29.47 -3.86 4.29
CA PRO A 404 30.19 -3.69 3.05
C PRO A 404 31.05 -4.94 2.88
N ARG A 405 30.76 -5.77 1.87
CA ARG A 405 31.76 -6.76 1.44
C ARG A 405 32.89 -5.93 0.83
N LEU A 406 34.01 -5.88 1.55
CA LEU A 406 35.28 -5.30 1.10
C LEU A 406 35.68 -5.86 -0.26
#